data_AF-A0A540UV98-F1
#
_entry.id   AF-A0A540UV98-F1
#
_cell.length_a   1.000
_cell.length_b   1.000
_cell.length_c   1.000
_cell.angle_alpha   90.00
_cell.angle_beta   90.00
_cell.angle_gamma   90.00
#
_symmetry.space_group_name_H-M   'P 1'
#
loop_
_entity.id
_entity.type
_entity.pdbx_description
1 polymer ?
#
loop_
_entity_poly.entity_id
_entity_poly.type
_entity_poly.pdbx_seq_one_letter_code
_entity_poly.pdbx_strand_id
1 'polypeptide(L)'
;MAAILLAFTLILPMSINVHAASGYQGYAIYRDGVFFNFDWHAGMMDGPYYDSYLPVLHHPGSGSVVKWDTWKNFLNGNNFKGVYKPKKNPTSTDRDLFVSMGRKLRTENISYNLAYQVYYNTGTAGTWVSYDEISSMRCDGVVEYIYEWYGFRVYGSDKYWDVTKNSFWGRDHHSGTAITPKKQVGYLNLVTSSVPKR
;
A
#
# COMPACT_ATOMS: atom_id res chain seq x y z
N MET A 1 63.98 -1.69 13.72
CA MET A 1 63.01 -2.58 13.03
C MET A 1 61.68 -2.47 13.75
N ALA A 2 60.69 -1.83 13.15
CA ALA A 2 59.34 -1.73 13.72
C ALA A 2 58.45 -2.77 13.03
N ALA A 3 57.91 -3.72 13.80
CA ALA A 3 56.95 -4.69 13.31
C ALA A 3 55.57 -4.03 13.26
N ILE A 4 55.06 -3.81 12.04
CA ILE A 4 53.67 -3.38 11.83
C ILE A 4 52.79 -4.62 11.97
N LEU A 5 52.03 -4.68 13.07
CA LEU A 5 51.03 -5.70 13.30
C LEU A 5 49.78 -5.32 12.47
N LEU A 6 49.59 -5.95 11.32
CA LEU A 6 48.41 -5.77 10.49
C LEU A 6 47.25 -6.59 11.08
N ALA A 7 46.37 -5.95 11.83
CA ALA A 7 45.15 -6.58 12.33
C ALA A 7 44.14 -6.74 11.18
N PHE A 8 44.03 -7.95 10.62
CA PHE A 8 42.93 -8.33 9.76
C PHE A 8 41.66 -8.46 10.63
N THR A 9 40.83 -7.42 10.67
CA THR A 9 39.48 -7.51 11.22
C THR A 9 38.64 -8.40 10.31
N LEU A 10 38.35 -9.62 10.77
CA LEU A 10 37.45 -10.57 10.12
C LEU A 10 36.03 -9.96 10.11
N ILE A 11 35.59 -9.44 8.96
CA ILE A 11 34.18 -9.07 8.76
C ILE A 11 33.42 -10.38 8.59
N LEU A 12 32.89 -10.92 9.68
CA LEU A 12 31.92 -12.02 9.62
C LEU A 12 30.71 -11.52 8.82
N PRO A 13 30.35 -12.15 7.68
CA PRO A 13 29.11 -11.82 7.01
C PRO A 13 27.98 -12.25 7.95
N MET A 14 27.35 -11.28 8.64
CA MET A 14 26.05 -11.53 9.25
C MET A 14 25.12 -11.91 8.11
N SER A 15 24.78 -13.20 8.01
CA SER A 15 23.72 -13.68 7.13
C SER A 15 22.41 -13.08 7.63
N ILE A 16 22.09 -11.88 7.18
CA ILE A 16 20.75 -11.34 7.28
C ILE A 16 19.86 -12.24 6.43
N ASN A 17 19.06 -13.07 7.08
CA ASN A 17 17.99 -13.81 6.42
C ASN A 17 17.00 -12.76 5.91
N VAL A 18 17.16 -12.32 4.67
CA VAL A 18 16.15 -11.53 3.97
C VAL A 18 15.04 -12.51 3.62
N HIS A 19 14.02 -12.57 4.47
CA HIS A 19 12.81 -13.31 4.15
C HIS A 19 12.06 -12.56 3.05
N ALA A 20 12.08 -13.12 1.85
CA ALA A 20 11.29 -12.63 0.74
C ALA A 20 9.78 -12.75 1.07
N ALA A 21 8.97 -11.79 0.59
CA ALA A 21 7.52 -11.80 0.79
C ALA A 21 6.91 -13.18 0.48
N SER A 22 6.22 -13.74 1.48
CA SER A 22 5.60 -15.06 1.40
C SER A 22 4.07 -14.96 1.46
N GLY A 23 3.36 -16.02 1.06
CA GLY A 23 1.89 -16.03 1.04
C GLY A 23 1.34 -14.83 0.26
N TYR A 24 0.50 -14.01 0.90
CA TYR A 24 -0.21 -12.89 0.28
C TYR A 24 0.33 -11.49 0.64
N GLN A 25 1.46 -11.37 1.35
CA GLN A 25 2.07 -10.07 1.71
C GLN A 25 2.23 -9.12 0.51
N GLY A 26 1.97 -7.83 0.68
CA GLY A 26 2.08 -6.84 -0.39
C GLY A 26 1.01 -6.94 -1.48
N TYR A 27 0.01 -7.82 -1.35
CA TYR A 27 -1.15 -7.82 -2.24
C TYR A 27 -2.32 -7.01 -1.65
N ALA A 28 -3.09 -6.42 -2.54
CA ALA A 28 -4.27 -5.65 -2.21
C ALA A 28 -5.41 -6.60 -1.86
N ILE A 29 -6.22 -6.20 -0.90
CA ILE A 29 -7.42 -6.92 -0.46
C ILE A 29 -8.61 -5.99 -0.47
N TYR A 30 -9.76 -6.54 -0.84
CA TYR A 30 -11.00 -5.77 -0.92
C TYR A 30 -12.12 -6.48 -0.19
N ARG A 31 -13.04 -5.68 0.35
CA ARG A 31 -14.35 -6.11 0.88
C ARG A 31 -15.43 -5.16 0.39
N ASP A 32 -16.71 -5.49 0.53
CA ASP A 32 -17.78 -4.49 0.36
C ASP A 32 -17.96 -3.60 1.60
N GLY A 33 -18.84 -2.60 1.50
CA GLY A 33 -19.43 -1.95 2.66
C GLY A 33 -18.84 -0.61 3.06
N VAL A 34 -18.51 0.26 2.09
CA VAL A 34 -18.25 1.69 2.35
C VAL A 34 -19.17 2.55 1.48
N PHE A 35 -19.27 3.85 1.81
CA PHE A 35 -20.21 4.79 1.17
C PHE A 35 -21.65 4.25 1.14
N PHE A 36 -22.24 3.96 2.31
CA PHE A 36 -23.59 3.38 2.42
C PHE A 36 -23.76 2.08 1.60
N ASN A 37 -22.72 1.24 1.55
CA ASN A 37 -22.67 -0.04 0.82
C ASN A 37 -22.65 0.07 -0.72
N PHE A 38 -22.52 1.27 -1.29
CA PHE A 38 -22.40 1.42 -2.75
C PHE A 38 -20.99 1.17 -3.28
N ASP A 39 -19.98 1.14 -2.40
CA ASP A 39 -18.58 0.88 -2.80
C ASP A 39 -17.87 -0.13 -1.89
N TRP A 40 -16.65 -0.49 -2.30
CA TRP A 40 -15.78 -1.46 -1.65
C TRP A 40 -14.75 -0.77 -0.76
N HIS A 41 -14.21 -1.47 0.23
CA HIS A 41 -13.08 -0.98 1.04
C HIS A 41 -11.81 -1.67 0.61
N ALA A 42 -10.73 -0.91 0.46
CA ALA A 42 -9.41 -1.43 0.10
C ALA A 42 -8.48 -1.51 1.31
N GLY A 43 -7.54 -2.46 1.26
CA GLY A 43 -6.41 -2.59 2.17
C GLY A 43 -5.30 -3.38 1.49
N MET A 44 -4.20 -3.58 2.20
CA MET A 44 -3.07 -4.37 1.75
C MET A 44 -2.70 -5.39 2.83
N MET A 45 -2.33 -6.60 2.41
CA MET A 45 -1.78 -7.60 3.32
C MET A 45 -0.37 -7.17 3.78
N ASP A 46 -0.20 -6.88 5.06
CA ASP A 46 1.13 -6.76 5.69
C ASP A 46 1.64 -8.15 6.11
N GLY A 47 0.74 -8.98 6.65
CA GLY A 47 0.99 -10.37 7.01
C GLY A 47 0.74 -11.34 5.85
N PRO A 48 1.30 -12.55 5.87
CA PRO A 48 1.15 -13.51 4.76
C PRO A 48 -0.25 -14.11 4.65
N TYR A 49 -1.03 -14.16 5.74
CA TYR A 49 -2.34 -14.80 5.80
C TYR A 49 -3.31 -14.06 6.71
N TYR A 50 -4.60 -14.35 6.58
CA TYR A 50 -5.68 -13.68 7.33
C TYR A 50 -5.57 -13.82 8.86
N ASP A 51 -4.88 -14.86 9.33
CA ASP A 51 -4.70 -15.19 10.75
C ASP A 51 -3.34 -14.72 11.31
N SER A 52 -2.53 -14.03 10.50
CA SER A 52 -1.28 -13.44 10.97
C SER A 52 -1.57 -12.28 11.94
N TYR A 53 -0.61 -11.90 12.78
CA TYR A 53 -0.78 -10.78 13.71
C TYR A 53 -0.96 -9.46 12.95
N LEU A 54 -2.08 -8.77 13.19
CA LEU A 54 -2.48 -7.52 12.53
C LEU A 54 -2.19 -7.52 11.01
N PRO A 55 -2.80 -8.45 10.24
CA PRO A 55 -2.32 -8.81 8.92
C PRO A 55 -2.65 -7.79 7.84
N VAL A 56 -3.47 -6.78 8.16
CA VAL A 56 -3.99 -5.81 7.19
C VAL A 56 -3.47 -4.43 7.50
N LEU A 57 -2.84 -3.79 6.51
CA LEU A 57 -2.64 -2.35 6.48
C LEU A 57 -3.80 -1.70 5.72
N HIS A 58 -4.47 -0.71 6.31
CA HIS A 58 -5.48 0.07 5.60
C HIS A 58 -5.70 1.44 6.26
N HIS A 59 -6.39 2.32 5.53
CA HIS A 59 -7.05 3.47 6.16
C HIS A 59 -8.49 3.05 6.54
N PRO A 60 -8.88 3.03 7.84
CA PRO A 60 -10.19 2.50 8.27
C PRO A 60 -11.38 3.39 7.91
N GLY A 61 -11.16 4.70 7.84
CA GLY A 61 -12.17 5.70 7.51
C GLY A 61 -12.01 6.96 8.37
N SER A 62 -13.05 7.80 8.36
CA SER A 62 -13.07 9.07 9.11
C SER A 62 -12.78 8.89 10.60
N GLY A 63 -12.06 9.83 11.20
CA GLY A 63 -11.68 9.79 12.62
C GLY A 63 -10.58 8.77 12.95
N SER A 64 -9.92 8.21 11.94
CA SER A 64 -8.80 7.28 12.10
C SER A 64 -7.61 7.70 11.23
N VAL A 65 -6.54 6.92 11.31
CA VAL A 65 -5.32 7.08 10.50
C VAL A 65 -4.99 5.76 9.82
N VAL A 66 -4.07 5.80 8.85
CA VAL A 66 -3.47 4.58 8.30
C VAL A 66 -2.88 3.74 9.42
N LYS A 67 -3.28 2.47 9.49
CA LYS A 67 -2.85 1.58 10.57
C LYS A 67 -2.83 0.13 10.12
N TRP A 68 -2.16 -0.69 10.92
CA TRP A 68 -2.42 -2.12 10.90
C TRP A 68 -3.68 -2.46 11.69
N ASP A 69 -4.40 -3.47 11.23
CA ASP A 69 -5.60 -3.96 11.90
C ASP A 69 -5.73 -5.47 11.76
N THR A 70 -6.60 -6.04 12.59
CA THR A 70 -6.98 -7.45 12.50
C THR A 70 -7.82 -7.70 11.25
N TRP A 71 -7.82 -8.94 10.74
CA TRP A 71 -8.70 -9.33 9.64
C TRP A 71 -10.19 -9.10 9.95
N LYS A 72 -10.60 -9.36 11.19
CA LYS A 72 -11.98 -9.13 11.65
C LYS A 72 -12.37 -7.65 11.55
N ASN A 73 -11.50 -6.75 12.00
CA ASN A 73 -11.74 -5.31 11.95
C ASN A 73 -11.64 -4.79 10.51
N PHE A 74 -10.75 -5.34 9.68
CA PHE A 74 -10.76 -5.05 8.26
C PHE A 74 -12.12 -5.40 7.66
N LEU A 75 -12.65 -6.61 7.87
CA LEU A 75 -13.96 -7.02 7.35
C LEU A 75 -15.10 -6.17 7.91
N ASN A 76 -15.09 -5.83 9.19
CA ASN A 76 -16.12 -5.03 9.85
C ASN A 76 -17.55 -5.52 9.54
N GLY A 77 -17.78 -6.84 9.59
CA GLY A 77 -19.07 -7.47 9.28
C GLY A 77 -19.45 -7.55 7.79
N ASN A 78 -18.58 -7.12 6.88
CA ASN A 78 -18.81 -7.13 5.44
C ASN A 78 -18.16 -8.34 4.75
N ASN A 79 -18.47 -8.52 3.46
CA ASN A 79 -18.02 -9.65 2.65
C ASN A 79 -16.69 -9.36 1.97
N PHE A 80 -15.78 -10.33 2.06
CA PHE A 80 -14.55 -10.33 1.30
C PHE A 80 -14.81 -10.40 -0.21
N LYS A 81 -14.03 -9.65 -1.01
CA LYS A 81 -14.18 -9.59 -2.48
C LYS A 81 -13.00 -10.18 -3.24
N GLY A 82 -11.83 -10.25 -2.62
CA GLY A 82 -10.68 -10.94 -3.21
C GLY A 82 -9.34 -10.31 -2.85
N VAL A 83 -8.30 -11.06 -3.18
CA VAL A 83 -6.91 -10.62 -3.19
C VAL A 83 -6.52 -10.28 -4.62
N TYR A 84 -5.85 -9.15 -4.81
CA TYR A 84 -5.49 -8.61 -6.12
C TYR A 84 -4.04 -8.14 -6.14
N LYS A 85 -3.42 -8.26 -7.30
CA LYS A 85 -2.05 -7.79 -7.56
C LYS A 85 -2.02 -6.83 -8.76
N PRO A 86 -0.98 -6.00 -8.92
CA PRO A 86 -0.83 -5.17 -10.11
C PRO A 86 -0.79 -6.01 -11.40
N LYS A 87 -1.14 -5.38 -12.54
CA LYS A 87 -1.11 -6.05 -13.85
C LYS A 87 0.30 -6.48 -14.24
N LYS A 88 1.28 -5.61 -14.01
CA LYS A 88 2.70 -5.97 -14.01
C LYS A 88 2.94 -6.89 -12.83
N ASN A 89 3.38 -8.13 -13.07
CA ASN A 89 3.61 -9.10 -12.00
C ASN A 89 4.75 -8.63 -11.07
N PRO A 90 4.49 -8.38 -9.78
CA PRO A 90 5.54 -8.06 -8.83
C PRO A 90 6.31 -9.32 -8.43
N THR A 91 7.62 -9.18 -8.25
CA THR A 91 8.46 -10.19 -7.62
C THR A 91 8.22 -10.24 -6.10
N SER A 92 8.80 -11.22 -5.41
CA SER A 92 8.77 -11.23 -3.94
C SER A 92 9.48 -10.01 -3.34
N THR A 93 10.59 -9.56 -3.95
CA THR A 93 11.31 -8.36 -3.55
C THR A 93 10.45 -7.09 -3.71
N ASP A 94 9.72 -6.98 -4.82
CA ASP A 94 8.79 -5.85 -5.02
C ASP A 94 7.71 -5.83 -3.94
N ARG A 95 7.21 -7.01 -3.55
CA ARG A 95 6.20 -7.15 -2.50
C ARG A 95 6.74 -6.78 -1.12
N ASP A 96 8.01 -7.04 -0.83
CA ASP A 96 8.65 -6.57 0.41
C ASP A 96 8.76 -5.04 0.43
N LEU A 97 9.07 -4.44 -0.73
CA LEU A 97 9.07 -2.98 -0.88
C LEU A 97 7.67 -2.39 -0.66
N PHE A 98 6.62 -3.05 -1.16
CA PHE A 98 5.23 -2.64 -0.93
C PHE A 98 4.87 -2.66 0.55
N VAL A 99 5.16 -3.78 1.23
CA VAL A 99 4.95 -3.92 2.67
C VAL A 99 5.70 -2.81 3.40
N SER A 100 6.99 -2.65 3.12
CA SER A 100 7.85 -1.63 3.74
C SER A 100 7.30 -0.21 3.60
N MET A 101 6.84 0.18 2.40
CA MET A 101 6.21 1.49 2.19
C MET A 101 4.93 1.62 3.01
N GLY A 102 4.11 0.57 3.03
CA GLY A 102 2.94 0.52 3.88
C GLY A 102 3.23 0.75 5.37
N ARG A 103 4.35 0.21 5.87
CA ARG A 103 4.80 0.44 7.26
C ARG A 103 5.27 1.85 7.53
N LYS A 104 5.72 2.60 6.51
CA LYS A 104 6.05 4.02 6.61
C LYS A 104 4.78 4.87 6.64
N LEU A 105 3.82 4.61 5.75
CA LEU A 105 2.54 5.36 5.74
C LEU A 105 1.83 5.35 7.10
N ARG A 106 1.89 4.23 7.83
CA ARG A 106 1.25 4.13 9.16
C ARG A 106 1.92 5.00 10.23
N THR A 107 3.19 5.38 10.08
CA THR A 107 3.91 6.18 11.10
C THR A 107 3.65 7.68 10.97
N GLU A 108 3.12 8.12 9.83
CA GLU A 108 2.90 9.54 9.53
C GLU A 108 1.56 10.09 10.03
N ASN A 109 0.73 9.29 10.72
CA ASN A 109 -0.60 9.69 11.20
C ASN A 109 -1.49 10.31 10.10
N ILE A 110 -1.43 9.76 8.88
CA ILE A 110 -2.17 10.25 7.72
C ILE A 110 -3.67 10.12 7.99
N SER A 111 -4.38 11.25 7.93
CA SER A 111 -5.81 11.33 8.19
C SER A 111 -6.68 10.87 7.00
N TYR A 112 -7.97 10.64 7.22
CA TYR A 112 -8.84 10.16 6.13
C TYR A 112 -9.23 11.28 5.18
N ASN A 113 -9.19 10.98 3.88
CA ASN A 113 -9.75 11.83 2.84
C ASN A 113 -10.77 11.07 1.99
N LEU A 114 -11.97 11.61 1.84
CA LEU A 114 -12.98 11.04 0.95
C LEU A 114 -12.84 11.54 -0.50
N ALA A 115 -12.43 12.80 -0.63
CA ALA A 115 -12.38 13.54 -1.88
C ALA A 115 -11.19 13.13 -2.74
N TYR A 116 -10.02 12.84 -2.17
CA TYR A 116 -8.83 12.46 -2.92
C TYR A 116 -8.28 11.12 -2.43
N GLN A 117 -7.80 10.27 -3.34
CA GLN A 117 -7.10 9.05 -2.95
C GLN A 117 -5.85 9.36 -2.12
N VAL A 118 -5.03 10.29 -2.60
CA VAL A 118 -3.82 10.77 -1.91
C VAL A 118 -3.83 12.30 -1.96
N TYR A 119 -3.80 12.95 -0.81
CA TYR A 119 -3.78 14.40 -0.72
C TYR A 119 -2.49 14.91 -0.08
N TYR A 120 -1.89 15.86 -0.77
CA TYR A 120 -0.69 16.60 -0.41
C TYR A 120 -0.83 18.03 -0.94
N ASN A 121 -0.07 18.98 -0.40
CA ASN A 121 -0.06 20.35 -0.92
C ASN A 121 0.87 20.47 -2.13
N THR A 122 0.29 20.71 -3.31
CA THR A 122 1.04 20.79 -4.60
C THR A 122 2.02 21.97 -4.67
N GLY A 123 1.82 23.01 -3.85
CA GLY A 123 2.71 24.17 -3.79
C GLY A 123 3.94 23.97 -2.91
N THR A 124 3.94 22.96 -2.03
CA THR A 124 5.03 22.70 -1.10
C THR A 124 5.66 21.31 -1.26
N ALA A 125 4.94 20.36 -1.85
CA ALA A 125 5.45 19.01 -2.06
C ALA A 125 6.59 18.96 -3.09
N GLY A 126 7.50 18.01 -2.93
CA GLY A 126 8.56 17.72 -3.90
C GLY A 126 8.05 17.31 -5.28
N THR A 127 8.95 17.05 -6.23
CA THR A 127 8.57 16.53 -7.57
C THR A 127 7.87 15.18 -7.46
N TRP A 128 8.36 14.35 -6.55
CA TRP A 128 7.77 13.08 -6.13
C TRP A 128 7.32 13.25 -4.69
N VAL A 129 6.05 12.97 -4.44
CA VAL A 129 5.38 13.15 -3.15
C VAL A 129 5.76 12.01 -2.23
N SER A 130 6.73 12.26 -1.36
CA SER A 130 7.15 11.34 -0.33
C SER A 130 6.01 11.07 0.67
N TYR A 131 6.10 9.95 1.37
CA TYR A 131 5.04 9.45 2.24
C TYR A 131 4.73 10.40 3.41
N ASP A 132 5.72 11.18 3.85
CA ASP A 132 5.66 12.20 4.89
C ASP A 132 5.08 13.55 4.41
N GLU A 133 4.86 13.72 3.10
CA GLU A 133 4.21 14.90 2.53
C GLU A 133 2.69 14.70 2.38
N ILE A 134 2.19 13.48 2.62
CA ILE A 134 0.78 13.12 2.49
C ILE A 134 0.03 13.55 3.76
N SER A 135 -0.89 14.51 3.62
CA SER A 135 -1.69 15.00 4.75
C SER A 135 -2.92 14.15 5.02
N SER A 136 -3.51 13.57 3.96
CA SER A 136 -4.68 12.72 4.09
C SER A 136 -4.82 11.76 2.92
N MET A 137 -5.44 10.59 3.14
CA MET A 137 -5.64 9.59 2.08
C MET A 137 -6.89 8.75 2.28
N ARG A 138 -7.40 8.20 1.17
CA ARG A 138 -8.53 7.27 1.16
C ARG A 138 -8.05 5.82 1.28
N CYS A 139 -8.96 4.88 1.54
CA CYS A 139 -8.59 3.48 1.72
C CYS A 139 -7.94 2.86 0.47
N ASP A 140 -8.43 3.18 -0.73
CA ASP A 140 -7.83 2.82 -2.02
C ASP A 140 -6.56 3.59 -2.36
N GLY A 141 -6.39 4.80 -1.82
CA GLY A 141 -5.17 5.56 -1.94
C GLY A 141 -3.97 4.89 -1.26
N VAL A 142 -4.19 4.14 -0.18
CA VAL A 142 -3.15 3.31 0.45
C VAL A 142 -2.59 2.30 -0.55
N VAL A 143 -3.47 1.57 -1.25
CA VAL A 143 -3.07 0.56 -2.22
C VAL A 143 -2.37 1.19 -3.43
N GLU A 144 -2.97 2.25 -3.97
CA GLU A 144 -2.48 2.90 -5.18
C GLU A 144 -1.12 3.55 -4.97
N TYR A 145 -0.96 4.34 -3.90
CA TYR A 145 0.31 4.98 -3.58
C TYR A 145 1.44 3.96 -3.40
N ILE A 146 1.18 2.87 -2.66
CA ILE A 146 2.20 1.85 -2.39
C ILE A 146 2.68 1.20 -3.69
N TYR A 147 1.78 0.83 -4.59
CA TYR A 147 2.17 0.21 -5.86
C TYR A 147 2.86 1.18 -6.79
N GLU A 148 2.31 2.39 -6.93
CA GLU A 148 2.77 3.35 -7.93
C GLU A 148 4.11 3.99 -7.56
N TRP A 149 4.43 4.12 -6.28
CA TRP A 149 5.75 4.52 -5.80
C TRP A 149 6.88 3.66 -6.35
N TYR A 150 6.60 2.37 -6.61
CA TYR A 150 7.57 1.43 -7.18
C TYR A 150 7.30 1.10 -8.64
N GLY A 151 6.53 1.94 -9.35
CA GLY A 151 6.31 1.80 -10.78
C GLY A 151 5.29 0.72 -11.18
N PHE A 152 4.36 0.37 -10.29
CA PHE A 152 3.27 -0.55 -10.56
C PHE A 152 1.94 0.21 -10.68
N ARG A 153 1.64 0.65 -11.91
CA ARG A 153 0.40 1.37 -12.24
C ARG A 153 -0.86 0.61 -11.79
N VAL A 154 -1.76 1.33 -11.13
CA VAL A 154 -3.11 0.87 -10.83
C VAL A 154 -4.08 1.53 -11.78
N TYR A 155 -4.28 2.85 -11.74
CA TYR A 155 -5.30 3.52 -12.55
C TYR A 155 -4.69 4.59 -13.49
N GLY A 156 -5.52 5.35 -14.19
CA GLY A 156 -5.14 6.54 -14.95
C GLY A 156 -4.58 6.26 -16.34
N SER A 157 -4.13 7.32 -17.01
CA SER A 157 -3.49 7.31 -18.34
C SER A 157 -1.98 7.51 -18.22
N ASP A 158 -1.18 7.37 -19.28
CA ASP A 158 0.28 7.59 -19.20
C ASP A 158 0.67 8.96 -18.63
N LYS A 159 -0.21 9.96 -18.79
CA LYS A 159 -0.03 11.31 -18.26
C LYS A 159 -0.38 11.42 -16.77
N TYR A 160 -1.35 10.66 -16.29
CA TYR A 160 -1.98 10.89 -14.99
C TYR A 160 -2.01 9.67 -14.09
N TRP A 161 -1.41 8.54 -14.47
CA TRP A 161 -1.48 7.31 -13.70
C TRP A 161 -0.79 7.37 -12.35
N ASP A 162 0.26 8.19 -12.20
CA ASP A 162 1.16 8.12 -11.06
C ASP A 162 0.75 9.09 -9.95
N VAL A 163 0.10 8.57 -8.90
CA VAL A 163 -0.32 9.39 -7.74
C VAL A 163 0.83 9.94 -6.92
N THR A 164 2.05 9.43 -7.13
CA THR A 164 3.25 9.87 -6.41
C THR A 164 3.92 11.06 -7.07
N LYS A 165 3.52 11.43 -8.30
CA LYS A 165 4.03 12.62 -8.97
C LYS A 165 3.25 13.85 -8.54
N ASN A 166 3.95 14.91 -8.10
CA ASN A 166 3.29 16.16 -7.73
C ASN A 166 2.62 16.80 -8.95
N SER A 167 1.29 16.76 -8.96
CA SER A 167 0.47 17.32 -10.02
C SER A 167 -0.94 17.58 -9.50
N PHE A 168 -1.41 18.83 -9.62
CA PHE A 168 -2.81 19.15 -9.33
C PHE A 168 -3.77 18.29 -10.17
N TRP A 169 -3.53 18.21 -11.47
CA TRP A 169 -4.35 17.44 -12.40
C TRP A 169 -4.23 15.94 -12.20
N GLY A 170 -3.03 15.45 -11.84
CA GLY A 170 -2.84 14.04 -11.45
C GLY A 170 -3.66 13.70 -10.21
N ARG A 171 -3.54 14.50 -9.14
CA ARG A 171 -4.33 14.31 -7.91
C ARG A 171 -5.84 14.38 -8.15
N ASP A 172 -6.29 15.31 -8.98
CA ASP A 172 -7.71 15.47 -9.33
C ASP A 172 -8.25 14.31 -10.17
N HIS A 173 -7.44 13.75 -11.07
CA HIS A 173 -7.78 12.55 -11.83
C HIS A 173 -8.04 11.32 -10.94
N HIS A 174 -7.41 11.30 -9.76
CA HIS A 174 -7.52 10.25 -8.74
C HIS A 174 -8.46 10.65 -7.58
N SER A 175 -9.45 11.49 -7.88
CA SER A 175 -10.39 12.05 -6.90
C SER A 175 -11.82 11.50 -7.04
N GLY A 176 -12.59 11.65 -5.96
CA GLY A 176 -14.03 11.44 -5.93
C GLY A 176 -14.43 10.08 -6.47
N THR A 177 -15.33 10.09 -7.44
CA THR A 177 -15.84 8.89 -8.10
C THR A 177 -15.10 8.54 -9.39
N ALA A 178 -14.06 9.30 -9.80
CA ALA A 178 -13.30 9.01 -11.01
C ALA A 178 -12.69 7.60 -10.92
N ILE A 179 -12.06 7.34 -9.78
CA ILE A 179 -11.60 6.03 -9.34
C ILE A 179 -12.17 5.75 -7.95
N THR A 180 -12.53 4.49 -7.73
CA THR A 180 -13.02 4.00 -6.44
C THR A 180 -12.45 2.61 -6.18
N PRO A 181 -12.50 2.09 -4.94
CA PRO A 181 -12.00 0.76 -4.64
C PRO A 181 -12.60 -0.33 -5.53
N LYS A 182 -13.92 -0.27 -5.80
CA LYS A 182 -14.58 -1.21 -6.72
C LYS A 182 -14.13 -1.05 -8.19
N LYS A 183 -13.74 0.15 -8.61
CA LYS A 183 -13.20 0.39 -9.96
C LYS A 183 -11.74 -0.06 -10.10
N GLN A 184 -10.92 0.09 -9.06
CA GLN A 184 -9.50 -0.31 -9.07
C GLN A 184 -9.31 -1.77 -9.47
N VAL A 185 -10.20 -2.67 -9.05
CA VAL A 185 -10.06 -4.11 -9.36
C VAL A 185 -10.15 -4.42 -10.86
N GLY A 186 -10.72 -3.54 -11.68
CA GLY A 186 -10.68 -3.66 -13.15
C GLY A 186 -9.31 -3.37 -13.77
N TYR A 187 -8.41 -2.78 -12.97
CA TYR A 187 -7.04 -2.48 -13.37
C TYR A 187 -5.99 -3.36 -12.66
N LEU A 188 -6.43 -4.25 -11.78
CA LEU A 188 -5.61 -5.24 -11.11
C LEU A 188 -5.91 -6.65 -11.64
N ASN A 189 -5.02 -7.59 -11.36
CA ASN A 189 -5.26 -9.01 -11.60
C ASN A 189 -5.78 -9.68 -10.33
N LEU A 190 -6.88 -10.41 -10.42
CA LEU A 190 -7.37 -11.26 -9.33
C LEU A 190 -6.35 -12.37 -9.05
N VAL A 191 -5.96 -12.53 -7.79
CA VAL A 191 -5.14 -13.65 -7.30
C VAL A 191 -6.06 -14.77 -6.80
N THR A 192 -7.01 -14.42 -5.94
CA THR A 192 -8.03 -15.35 -5.42
C THR A 192 -9.23 -14.59 -4.90
N SER A 193 -10.44 -15.13 -5.04
CA SER A 193 -11.65 -14.63 -4.39
C SER A 193 -11.84 -15.19 -2.98
N SER A 194 -11.02 -16.18 -2.59
CA SER A 194 -11.09 -16.83 -1.28
C SER A 194 -10.25 -16.08 -0.25
N VAL A 195 -10.67 -16.18 1.02
CA VAL A 195 -9.87 -15.67 2.16
C VAL A 195 -8.44 -16.23 2.09
N PRO A 196 -7.39 -15.41 2.29
CA PRO A 196 -5.99 -15.81 2.20
C PRO A 196 -5.59 -16.71 3.39
N LYS A 197 -5.89 -18.00 3.29
CA LYS A 197 -5.54 -19.05 4.26
C LYS A 197 -4.18 -19.68 3.92
N ARG A 198 -3.60 -20.35 4.91
CA ARG A 198 -2.38 -21.16 4.76
C ARG A 198 -2.61 -22.40 3.91
#